data_AF-A0A9W6P5Z5-F1
#
_entry.id   AF-A0A9W6P5Z5-F1
#
_cell.length_a   1.000
_cell.length_b   1.000
_cell.length_c   1.000
_cell.angle_alpha   90.00
_cell.angle_beta   90.00
_cell.angle_gamma   90.00
#
_symmetry.space_group_name_H-M   'P 1'
#
loop_
_entity.id
_entity.type
_entity.pdbx_description
1 polymer ?
#
loop_
_entity_poly.entity_id
_entity_poly.type
_entity_poly.pdbx_seq_one_letter_code
_entity_poly.pdbx_strand_id
1 'polypeptide(L)'
;MPTESFETGRPFIAGPGVPDESGGLPEGWEAPRERWLSTVVRPAFGPRSVLLEVVARLLIPAILVLSVFLLVSGHDRPGGGFAGGLVASMAYVLRYIAGGRQELIAGLPLRPNALLSLGMLIGCTAAGLPLLFGSPVLDTAKWELVLPVFGDVKVLSALFFEVGVYLIVVGLVLSVVAALGARMEAEEEEARTEQEQRIARQARRTAQRSDAVRAAESQDTPQPPPMNPGGETR
;
A
#
# COMPACT_ATOMS: atom_id res chain seq x y z
N MET A 1 -53.34 35.91 16.02
CA MET A 1 -52.89 34.55 15.63
C MET A 1 -51.70 34.69 14.70
N PRO A 2 -50.68 33.83 14.82
CA PRO A 2 -49.28 34.24 14.83
C PRO A 2 -48.42 33.61 13.72
N THR A 3 -47.11 33.87 13.80
CA THR A 3 -45.95 33.11 13.26
C THR A 3 -45.70 33.27 11.75
N GLU A 4 -44.50 33.58 11.24
CA GLU A 4 -43.15 33.23 11.68
C GLU A 4 -42.11 34.30 11.26
N SER A 5 -41.30 34.75 12.21
CA SER A 5 -40.02 35.40 11.93
C SER A 5 -39.00 34.31 11.59
N PHE A 6 -38.54 34.27 10.34
CA PHE A 6 -37.42 33.43 9.93
C PHE A 6 -36.14 33.92 10.60
N GLU A 7 -35.82 33.35 11.76
CA GLU A 7 -34.50 33.41 12.36
C GLU A 7 -33.52 32.77 11.38
N THR A 8 -32.70 33.61 10.74
CA THR A 8 -31.63 33.13 9.85
C THR A 8 -30.51 32.60 10.72
N GLY A 9 -30.67 31.37 11.22
CA GLY A 9 -29.63 30.60 11.88
C GLY A 9 -28.49 30.35 10.90
N ARG A 10 -27.49 31.23 10.92
CA ARG A 10 -26.19 30.94 10.32
C ARG A 10 -25.66 29.65 10.97
N PRO A 11 -25.24 28.62 10.23
CA PRO A 11 -24.44 27.57 10.83
C PRO A 11 -23.14 28.23 11.28
N PHE A 12 -23.00 28.38 12.60
CA PHE A 12 -21.78 28.83 13.25
C PHE A 12 -20.72 27.75 13.01
N ILE A 13 -20.01 27.86 11.89
CA ILE A 13 -18.70 27.21 11.74
C ILE A 13 -17.78 28.00 12.67
N ALA A 14 -17.64 27.52 13.90
CA ALA A 14 -16.61 27.99 14.82
C ALA A 14 -15.25 27.71 14.17
N GLY A 15 -14.64 28.73 13.57
CA GLY A 15 -13.23 28.68 13.20
C GLY A 15 -12.35 28.52 14.45
N PRO A 16 -11.07 28.15 14.28
CA PRO A 16 -10.14 28.03 15.40
C PRO A 16 -10.14 29.33 16.21
N GLY A 17 -10.24 29.17 17.53
CA GLY A 17 -10.58 30.21 18.50
C GLY A 17 -9.94 31.57 18.22
N VAL A 18 -10.79 32.56 17.95
CA VAL A 18 -10.41 33.97 17.97
C VAL A 18 -10.04 34.29 19.42
N PRO A 19 -8.80 34.74 19.72
CA PRO A 19 -8.45 35.19 21.05
C PRO A 19 -9.36 36.34 21.47
N ASP A 20 -9.80 36.33 22.71
CA ASP A 20 -10.39 37.50 23.37
C ASP A 20 -9.41 38.70 23.27
N GLU A 21 -9.93 39.92 23.15
CA GLU A 21 -9.15 41.16 23.10
C GLU A 21 -8.17 41.34 24.29
N SER A 22 -8.33 40.56 25.37
CA SER A 22 -7.40 40.46 26.50
C SER A 22 -6.15 39.60 26.25
N GLY A 23 -6.06 38.90 25.12
CA GLY A 23 -4.93 38.03 24.75
C GLY A 23 -4.79 36.75 25.57
N GLY A 24 -5.72 36.46 26.49
CA GLY A 24 -5.75 35.25 27.30
C GLY A 24 -6.65 34.17 26.68
N LEU A 25 -6.21 32.92 26.72
CA LEU A 25 -7.11 31.79 26.42
C LEU A 25 -8.11 31.63 27.58
N PRO A 26 -9.40 31.39 27.31
CA PRO A 26 -10.41 31.22 28.36
C PRO A 26 -10.08 30.04 29.29
N GLU A 27 -10.25 30.25 30.60
CA GLU A 27 -10.10 29.22 31.62
C GLU A 27 -11.03 28.03 31.31
N GLY A 28 -10.47 26.83 31.13
CA GLY A 28 -11.21 25.62 30.75
C GLY A 28 -11.06 25.22 29.27
N TRP A 29 -10.24 25.91 28.49
CA TRP A 29 -9.91 25.49 27.12
C TRP A 29 -9.01 24.25 27.11
N GLU A 30 -9.63 23.07 26.98
CA GLU A 30 -8.92 21.85 26.58
C GLU A 30 -8.85 21.81 25.05
N ALA A 31 -7.66 22.04 24.48
CA ALA A 31 -7.44 21.85 23.06
C ALA A 31 -7.88 20.42 22.67
N PRO A 32 -8.72 20.23 21.64
CA PRO A 32 -9.11 18.91 21.18
C PRO A 32 -7.87 18.07 20.88
N ARG A 33 -7.53 17.12 21.78
CA ARG A 33 -6.43 16.15 21.59
C ARG A 33 -6.75 15.10 20.54
N GLU A 34 -7.95 15.18 19.99
CA GLU A 34 -8.46 14.40 18.88
C GLU A 34 -7.77 14.93 17.61
N ARG A 35 -6.61 14.34 17.32
CA ARG A 35 -5.78 14.54 16.14
C ARG A 35 -6.54 14.10 14.88
N TRP A 36 -7.59 14.85 14.52
CA TRP A 36 -8.62 14.50 13.54
C TRP A 36 -8.16 14.50 12.07
N LEU A 37 -6.86 14.64 11.83
CA LEU A 37 -6.24 14.42 10.53
C LEU A 37 -5.08 13.43 10.66
N SER A 38 -5.36 12.27 11.25
CA SER A 38 -4.47 11.10 11.18
C SER A 38 -5.05 9.99 10.33
N THR A 39 -5.72 10.32 9.24
CA THR A 39 -5.74 9.44 8.05
C THR A 39 -4.50 9.71 7.21
N VAL A 40 -3.32 9.68 7.86
CA VAL A 40 -2.10 9.41 7.11
C VAL A 40 -2.19 7.94 6.76
N VAL A 41 -2.74 7.64 5.58
CA VAL A 41 -2.42 6.41 4.87
C VAL A 41 -0.92 6.45 4.72
N ARG A 42 -0.20 5.87 5.69
CA ARG A 42 1.25 5.74 5.60
C ARG A 42 1.49 4.69 4.52
N PRO A 43 2.18 5.03 3.43
CA PRO A 43 2.66 3.99 2.55
C PRO A 43 3.58 3.08 3.36
N ALA A 44 3.59 1.78 3.05
CA ALA A 44 4.41 0.77 3.72
C ALA A 44 5.93 1.09 3.74
N PHE A 45 6.37 2.10 2.98
CA PHE A 45 7.76 2.57 2.91
C PHE A 45 7.87 4.09 3.12
N GLY A 46 7.98 4.55 4.38
CA GLY A 46 8.52 5.87 4.75
C GLY A 46 7.86 7.13 4.14
N PRO A 47 8.47 8.33 4.32
CA PRO A 47 8.03 9.54 3.63
C PRO A 47 8.25 9.41 2.12
N ARG A 48 7.19 9.56 1.32
CA ARG A 48 7.24 9.47 -0.15
C ARG A 48 8.25 10.47 -0.72
N SER A 49 9.30 9.97 -1.35
CA SER A 49 10.22 10.80 -2.13
C SER A 49 9.57 11.13 -3.47
N VAL A 50 9.09 12.37 -3.60
CA VAL A 50 8.50 12.90 -4.84
C VAL A 50 9.49 12.75 -6.01
N LEU A 51 10.79 12.95 -5.75
CA LEU A 51 11.83 12.77 -6.75
C LEU A 51 11.89 11.32 -7.27
N LEU A 52 11.83 10.33 -6.37
CA LEU A 52 11.83 8.92 -6.75
C LEU A 52 10.61 8.57 -7.61
N GLU A 53 9.44 9.06 -7.24
CA GLU A 53 8.20 8.83 -7.98
C GLU A 53 8.27 9.40 -9.41
N VAL A 54 8.74 10.64 -9.56
CA VAL A 54 8.90 11.30 -10.85
C VAL A 54 9.92 10.57 -11.72
N VAL A 55 11.09 10.23 -11.17
CA VAL A 55 12.15 9.52 -11.89
C VAL A 55 11.68 8.13 -12.31
N ALA A 56 11.03 7.38 -11.42
CA ALA A 56 10.49 6.06 -11.73
C ALA A 56 9.46 6.15 -12.87
N ARG A 57 8.54 7.12 -12.81
CA ARG A 57 7.50 7.31 -13.84
C ARG A 57 8.11 7.63 -15.21
N LEU A 58 9.24 8.34 -15.26
CA LEU A 58 9.97 8.64 -16.48
C LEU A 58 10.77 7.45 -17.02
N LEU A 59 11.39 6.66 -16.12
CA LEU A 59 12.24 5.53 -16.50
C LEU A 59 11.44 4.29 -16.94
N ILE A 60 10.28 4.03 -16.35
CA ILE A 60 9.49 2.82 -16.62
C ILE A 60 9.25 2.60 -18.13
N PRO A 61 8.76 3.58 -18.91
CA PRO A 61 8.55 3.40 -20.35
C PRO A 61 9.85 3.02 -21.09
N ALA A 62 10.97 3.67 -20.76
CA ALA A 62 12.25 3.39 -21.38
C ALA A 62 12.75 1.96 -21.06
N ILE A 63 12.59 1.51 -19.81
CA ILE A 63 12.94 0.14 -19.39
C ILE A 63 12.04 -0.89 -20.07
N LEU A 64 10.75 -0.61 -20.22
CA LEU A 64 9.81 -1.50 -20.93
C LEU A 64 10.13 -1.59 -22.43
N VAL A 65 10.50 -0.47 -23.07
CA VAL A 65 10.96 -0.48 -24.47
C VAL A 65 12.24 -1.31 -24.60
N LEU A 66 13.22 -1.14 -23.70
CA LEU A 66 14.43 -1.96 -23.67
C LEU A 66 14.12 -3.45 -23.47
N SER A 67 13.19 -3.76 -22.58
CA SER A 67 12.73 -5.12 -22.32
C SER A 67 12.11 -5.78 -23.55
N VAL A 68 11.25 -5.07 -24.29
CA VAL A 68 10.68 -5.53 -25.55
C VAL A 68 11.76 -5.67 -26.63
N PHE A 69 12.71 -4.73 -26.69
CA PHE A 69 13.85 -4.82 -27.59
C PHE A 69 14.69 -6.09 -27.33
N LEU A 70 14.93 -6.45 -26.07
CA LEU A 70 15.65 -7.68 -25.70
C LEU A 70 14.86 -8.94 -26.07
N LEU A 71 13.54 -8.92 -25.88
CA LEU A 71 12.66 -10.03 -26.28
C LEU A 71 12.74 -10.28 -27.78
N VAL A 72 12.62 -9.22 -28.60
CA VAL A 72 12.66 -9.33 -30.06
C VAL A 72 14.08 -9.62 -30.56
N SER A 73 15.12 -9.06 -29.96
CA SER A 73 16.50 -9.25 -30.42
C SER A 73 17.07 -10.65 -30.15
N GLY A 74 16.39 -11.47 -29.35
CA GLY A 74 16.87 -12.77 -28.89
C GLY A 74 17.08 -13.83 -29.99
N HIS A 75 16.57 -13.61 -31.20
CA HIS A 75 16.71 -14.58 -32.30
C HIS A 75 18.11 -14.58 -32.94
N ASP A 76 18.82 -13.44 -32.96
CA ASP A 76 20.13 -13.30 -33.62
C ASP A 76 21.24 -12.79 -32.68
N ARG A 77 20.90 -12.35 -31.47
CA ARG A 77 21.82 -11.67 -30.54
C ARG A 77 21.54 -12.11 -29.10
N PRO A 78 22.49 -11.91 -28.16
CA PRO A 78 22.23 -12.14 -26.74
C PRO A 78 21.00 -11.33 -26.28
N GLY A 79 20.01 -12.03 -25.71
CA GLY A 79 18.69 -11.47 -25.39
C GLY A 79 17.67 -12.58 -25.08
N GLY A 80 16.42 -12.36 -25.49
CA GLY A 80 15.33 -13.34 -25.37
C GLY A 80 14.31 -13.02 -24.29
N GLY A 81 13.33 -13.91 -24.14
CA GLY A 81 12.20 -13.78 -23.24
C GLY A 81 12.59 -13.74 -21.78
N PHE A 82 13.62 -14.48 -21.38
CA PHE A 82 14.12 -14.46 -20.00
C PHE A 82 14.75 -13.11 -19.63
N ALA A 83 15.73 -12.65 -20.41
CA ALA A 83 16.41 -11.38 -20.15
C ALA A 83 15.45 -10.19 -20.27
N GLY A 84 14.61 -10.17 -21.31
CA GLY A 84 13.55 -9.17 -21.46
C GLY A 84 12.59 -9.19 -20.27
N GLY A 85 12.15 -10.37 -19.84
CA GLY A 85 11.23 -10.55 -18.71
C GLY A 85 11.81 -10.02 -17.40
N LEU A 86 13.11 -10.25 -17.12
CA LEU A 86 13.79 -9.69 -15.94
C LEU A 86 13.85 -8.16 -15.98
N VAL A 87 14.15 -7.57 -17.14
CA VAL A 87 14.21 -6.11 -17.30
C VAL A 87 12.82 -5.48 -17.11
N ALA A 88 11.77 -6.09 -17.66
CA ALA A 88 10.39 -5.65 -17.40
C ALA A 88 10.02 -5.79 -15.92
N SER A 89 10.39 -6.92 -15.31
CA SER A 89 10.16 -7.15 -13.89
C SER A 89 10.82 -6.07 -13.03
N MET A 90 12.03 -5.64 -13.39
CA MET A 90 12.72 -4.53 -12.71
C MET A 90 11.95 -3.21 -12.81
N ALA A 91 11.35 -2.90 -13.97
CA ALA A 91 10.48 -1.72 -14.11
C ALA A 91 9.26 -1.78 -13.15
N TYR A 92 8.63 -2.96 -13.04
CA TYR A 92 7.50 -3.15 -12.14
C TYR A 92 7.91 -3.14 -10.66
N VAL A 93 9.06 -3.71 -10.30
CA VAL A 93 9.62 -3.62 -8.94
C VAL A 93 9.94 -2.16 -8.58
N LEU A 94 10.53 -1.40 -9.50
CA LEU A 94 10.77 0.03 -9.30
C LEU A 94 9.45 0.79 -9.08
N ARG A 95 8.41 0.47 -9.85
CA ARG A 95 7.06 1.04 -9.67
C ARG A 95 6.48 0.70 -8.29
N TYR A 96 6.65 -0.53 -7.85
CA TYR A 96 6.21 -0.98 -6.52
C TYR A 96 6.92 -0.23 -5.39
N ILE A 97 8.24 -0.07 -5.49
CA ILE A 97 9.04 0.65 -4.47
C ILE A 97 8.67 2.14 -4.45
N ALA A 98 8.47 2.76 -5.61
CA ALA A 98 8.18 4.19 -5.70
C ALA A 98 6.76 4.56 -5.25
N GLY A 99 5.77 3.72 -5.57
CA GLY A 99 4.35 4.05 -5.39
C GLY A 99 3.58 3.16 -4.41
N GLY A 100 4.16 2.05 -3.96
CA GLY A 100 3.50 1.03 -3.16
C GLY A 100 2.60 0.10 -4.00
N ARG A 101 1.82 -0.73 -3.30
CA ARG A 101 0.99 -1.77 -3.93
C ARG A 101 -0.11 -1.21 -4.85
N GLN A 102 -0.76 -0.11 -4.48
CA GLN A 102 -1.84 0.47 -5.31
C GLN A 102 -1.32 0.94 -6.67
N GLU A 103 -0.13 1.55 -6.72
CA GLU A 103 0.48 2.01 -7.97
C GLU A 103 0.93 0.86 -8.86
N LEU A 104 1.41 -0.24 -8.28
CA LEU A 104 1.72 -1.45 -9.03
C LEU A 104 0.46 -2.03 -9.68
N ILE A 105 -0.63 -2.18 -8.92
CA ILE A 105 -1.90 -2.74 -9.43
C ILE A 105 -2.49 -1.84 -10.51
N ALA A 106 -2.44 -0.51 -10.35
CA ALA A 106 -2.90 0.43 -11.36
C ALA A 106 -2.09 0.37 -12.67
N GLY A 107 -0.83 -0.07 -12.60
CA GLY A 107 0.06 -0.20 -13.77
C GLY A 107 0.09 -1.60 -14.39
N LEU A 108 -0.55 -2.61 -13.79
CA LEU A 108 -0.52 -3.98 -14.28
C LEU A 108 -1.78 -4.33 -15.09
N PRO A 109 -1.64 -4.80 -16.35
CA PRO A 109 -2.79 -5.19 -17.16
C PRO A 109 -3.44 -6.49 -16.69
N LEU A 110 -2.67 -7.38 -16.04
CA LEU A 110 -3.10 -8.73 -15.64
C LEU A 110 -2.57 -9.10 -14.25
N ARG A 111 -3.29 -10.01 -13.58
CA ARG A 111 -2.85 -10.60 -12.31
C ARG A 111 -1.60 -11.47 -12.51
N PRO A 112 -0.68 -11.56 -11.54
CA PRO A 112 0.54 -12.38 -11.65
C PRO A 112 0.26 -13.84 -12.03
N ASN A 113 -0.77 -14.44 -11.44
CA ASN A 113 -1.19 -15.81 -11.77
C ASN A 113 -1.69 -15.96 -13.22
N ALA A 114 -2.33 -14.93 -13.77
CA ALA A 114 -2.78 -14.94 -15.16
C ALA A 114 -1.61 -14.80 -16.14
N LEU A 115 -0.59 -14.00 -15.79
CA LEU A 115 0.65 -13.92 -16.55
C LEU A 115 1.37 -15.28 -16.59
N LEU A 116 1.46 -15.97 -15.45
CA LEU A 116 2.05 -17.31 -15.35
C LEU A 116 1.29 -18.33 -16.21
N SER A 117 -0.03 -18.41 -16.07
CA SER A 117 -0.83 -19.39 -16.82
C SER A 117 -0.86 -19.10 -18.32
N LEU A 118 -0.95 -17.83 -18.71
CA LEU A 118 -0.90 -17.42 -20.11
C LEU A 118 0.48 -17.70 -20.72
N GLY A 119 1.56 -17.36 -20.00
CA GLY A 119 2.91 -17.64 -20.44
C GLY A 119 3.18 -19.14 -20.60
N MET A 120 2.68 -19.95 -19.66
CA MET A 120 2.76 -21.41 -19.74
C MET A 120 1.98 -21.96 -20.93
N LEU A 121 0.75 -21.49 -21.14
CA LEU A 121 -0.08 -21.90 -22.27
C LEU A 121 0.62 -21.56 -23.60
N ILE A 122 1.07 -20.31 -23.77
CA ILE A 122 1.76 -19.86 -24.98
C ILE A 122 3.05 -20.65 -25.20
N GLY A 123 3.86 -20.84 -24.16
CA GLY A 123 5.13 -21.56 -24.24
C GLY A 123 4.94 -23.04 -24.59
N CYS A 124 4.03 -23.74 -23.91
CA CYS A 124 3.74 -25.14 -24.19
C CYS A 124 3.12 -25.33 -25.57
N THR A 125 2.21 -24.45 -25.98
CA THR A 125 1.64 -24.48 -27.33
C THR A 125 2.72 -24.22 -28.36
N ALA A 126 3.55 -23.18 -28.22
CA ALA A 126 4.62 -22.89 -29.18
C ALA A 126 5.63 -24.04 -29.31
N ALA A 127 5.99 -24.67 -28.19
CA ALA A 127 6.92 -25.80 -28.19
C ALA A 127 6.32 -27.10 -28.75
N GLY A 128 5.05 -27.37 -28.45
CA GLY A 128 4.38 -28.62 -28.80
C GLY A 128 3.66 -28.61 -30.15
N LEU A 129 3.26 -27.44 -30.66
CA LEU A 129 2.53 -27.30 -31.92
C LEU A 129 3.23 -27.98 -33.11
N PRO A 130 4.57 -27.94 -33.26
CA PRO A 130 5.25 -28.65 -34.35
C PRO A 130 5.03 -30.17 -34.36
N LEU A 131 4.80 -30.80 -33.19
CA LEU A 131 4.54 -32.24 -33.11
C LEU A 131 3.27 -32.64 -33.87
N LEU A 132 2.26 -31.75 -33.91
CA LEU A 132 1.02 -32.01 -34.66
C LEU A 132 1.24 -32.07 -36.18
N PHE A 133 2.38 -31.55 -36.64
CA PHE A 133 2.79 -31.56 -38.05
C PHE A 133 3.89 -32.59 -38.33
N GLY A 134 4.24 -33.45 -37.37
CA GLY A 134 5.28 -34.47 -37.52
C GLY A 134 6.72 -33.94 -37.35
N SER A 135 6.88 -32.67 -36.99
CA SER A 135 8.18 -32.06 -36.68
C SER A 135 8.62 -32.35 -35.23
N PRO A 136 9.92 -32.27 -34.91
CA PRO A 136 10.42 -32.32 -33.54
C PRO A 136 9.85 -31.18 -32.66
N VAL A 137 9.85 -31.37 -31.34
CA VAL A 137 9.50 -30.33 -30.36
C VAL A 137 10.43 -29.12 -30.55
N LEU A 138 9.90 -27.90 -30.36
CA LEU A 138 10.63 -26.63 -30.54
C LEU A 138 11.12 -26.37 -31.98
N ASP A 139 10.64 -27.12 -32.97
CA ASP A 139 10.93 -26.80 -34.37
C ASP A 139 10.39 -25.40 -34.75
N THR A 140 11.15 -24.68 -35.56
CA THR A 140 10.94 -23.25 -35.81
C THR A 140 10.50 -23.00 -37.24
N ALA A 141 9.25 -22.55 -37.40
CA ALA A 141 8.74 -22.03 -38.67
C ALA A 141 9.23 -20.60 -38.90
N LYS A 142 9.49 -20.26 -40.17
CA LYS A 142 9.94 -18.94 -40.60
C LYS A 142 8.87 -18.31 -41.49
N TRP A 143 8.44 -17.11 -41.14
CA TRP A 143 7.56 -16.30 -41.97
C TRP A 143 8.26 -15.00 -42.35
N GLU A 144 8.21 -14.66 -43.64
CA GLU A 144 8.69 -13.38 -44.15
C GLU A 144 7.49 -12.45 -44.25
N LEU A 145 7.43 -11.44 -43.38
CA LEU A 145 6.33 -10.49 -43.29
C LEU A 145 6.82 -9.10 -43.71
N VAL A 146 6.20 -8.52 -44.74
CA VAL A 146 6.52 -7.16 -45.19
C VAL A 146 5.73 -6.18 -44.32
N LEU A 147 6.39 -5.51 -43.37
CA LEU A 147 5.75 -4.45 -42.59
C LEU A 147 5.89 -3.10 -43.32
N PRO A 148 4.80 -2.31 -43.44
CA PRO A 148 4.78 -1.07 -44.23
C PRO A 148 5.74 0.02 -43.74
N VAL A 149 6.31 -0.10 -42.53
CA VAL A 149 7.28 0.85 -41.95
C VAL A 149 8.70 0.25 -41.81
N PHE A 150 8.82 -1.08 -41.76
CA PHE A 150 10.07 -1.76 -41.38
C PHE A 150 10.68 -2.64 -42.49
N GLY A 151 10.00 -2.80 -43.63
CA GLY A 151 10.47 -3.65 -44.73
C GLY A 151 10.24 -5.15 -44.47
N ASP A 152 11.09 -6.01 -45.03
CA ASP A 152 11.02 -7.46 -44.86
C ASP A 152 11.46 -7.86 -43.44
N VAL A 153 10.50 -8.25 -42.60
CA VAL A 153 10.76 -8.72 -41.24
C VAL A 153 10.57 -10.23 -41.18
N LYS A 154 11.61 -10.94 -40.76
CA LYS A 154 11.57 -12.40 -40.57
C LYS A 154 11.05 -12.70 -39.17
N VAL A 155 9.83 -13.21 -39.08
CA VAL A 155 9.23 -13.61 -37.81
C VAL A 155 9.39 -15.12 -37.66
N LEU A 156 10.09 -15.54 -36.60
CA LEU A 156 10.27 -16.93 -36.26
C LEU A 156 9.19 -17.36 -35.26
N SER A 157 8.62 -18.56 -35.42
CA SER A 157 7.67 -19.10 -34.44
C SER A 157 8.29 -19.25 -33.05
N ALA A 158 9.63 -19.36 -32.95
CA ALA A 158 10.38 -19.32 -31.70
C ALA A 158 10.12 -18.07 -30.86
N LEU A 159 9.75 -16.93 -31.48
CA LEU A 159 9.40 -15.70 -30.75
C LEU A 159 8.19 -15.92 -29.84
N PHE A 160 7.22 -16.75 -30.21
CA PHE A 160 6.07 -17.07 -29.35
C PHE A 160 6.50 -17.85 -28.10
N PHE A 161 7.47 -18.75 -28.23
CA PHE A 161 8.04 -19.44 -27.08
C PHE A 161 8.73 -18.45 -26.13
N GLU A 162 9.52 -17.52 -26.68
CA GLU A 162 10.17 -16.44 -25.90
C GLU A 162 9.14 -15.53 -25.21
N VAL A 163 8.02 -15.20 -25.86
CA VAL A 163 6.90 -14.47 -25.24
C VAL A 163 6.32 -15.26 -24.07
N GLY A 164 6.17 -16.59 -24.22
CA GLY A 164 5.73 -17.46 -23.13
C GLY A 164 6.65 -17.37 -21.91
N VAL A 165 7.97 -17.53 -22.13
CA VAL A 165 9.00 -17.40 -21.07
C VAL A 165 8.98 -16.01 -20.44
N TYR A 166 8.88 -14.95 -21.25
CA TYR A 166 8.80 -13.57 -20.79
C TYR A 166 7.65 -13.35 -19.80
N LEU A 167 6.44 -13.83 -20.14
CA LEU A 167 5.26 -13.69 -19.29
C LEU A 167 5.40 -14.49 -17.99
N ILE A 168 6.01 -15.69 -18.05
CA ILE A 168 6.28 -16.50 -16.85
C ILE A 168 7.24 -15.76 -15.91
N VAL A 169 8.34 -15.21 -16.43
CA VAL A 169 9.33 -14.48 -15.62
C VAL A 169 8.69 -13.27 -14.94
N VAL A 170 7.96 -12.46 -15.70
CA VAL A 170 7.24 -11.30 -15.15
C VAL A 170 6.22 -11.73 -14.10
N GLY A 171 5.41 -12.75 -14.39
CA GLY A 171 4.42 -13.28 -13.46
C GLY A 171 5.03 -13.83 -12.17
N LEU A 172 6.19 -14.49 -12.26
CA LEU A 172 6.92 -15.03 -11.11
C LEU A 172 7.45 -13.91 -10.22
N VAL A 173 8.14 -12.91 -10.78
CA VAL A 173 8.71 -11.82 -9.98
C VAL A 173 7.60 -11.01 -9.31
N LEU A 174 6.52 -10.71 -10.03
CA LEU A 174 5.37 -10.01 -9.45
C LEU A 174 4.72 -10.81 -8.32
N SER A 175 4.63 -12.14 -8.45
CA SER A 175 4.11 -13.02 -7.40
C SER A 175 4.99 -12.97 -6.14
N VAL A 176 6.31 -12.97 -6.31
CA VAL A 176 7.26 -12.85 -5.19
C VAL A 176 7.10 -11.50 -4.50
N VAL A 177 7.08 -10.40 -5.25
CA VAL A 177 6.89 -9.05 -4.70
C VAL A 177 5.56 -8.93 -3.95
N ALA A 178 4.47 -9.47 -4.52
CA ALA A 178 3.17 -9.47 -3.89
C ALA A 178 3.14 -10.30 -2.59
N ALA A 179 3.80 -11.46 -2.58
CA ALA A 179 3.90 -12.31 -1.39
C ALA A 179 4.70 -11.63 -0.26
N LEU A 180 5.80 -10.95 -0.61
CA LEU A 180 6.59 -10.18 0.35
C LEU A 180 5.80 -8.99 0.89
N GLY A 181 5.13 -8.23 0.03
CA GLY A 181 4.28 -7.12 0.42
C GLY A 181 3.17 -7.54 1.39
N ALA A 182 2.49 -8.65 1.09
CA ALA A 182 1.45 -9.20 1.96
C ALA A 182 1.99 -9.62 3.34
N ARG A 183 3.21 -10.17 3.41
CA ARG A 183 3.85 -10.54 4.68
C ARG A 183 4.20 -9.31 5.53
N MET A 184 4.76 -8.28 4.91
CA MET A 184 5.11 -7.04 5.62
C MET A 184 3.87 -6.35 6.21
N GLU A 185 2.77 -6.31 5.45
CA GLU A 185 1.52 -5.74 5.95
C GLU A 185 0.94 -6.53 7.13
N ALA A 186 1.03 -7.87 7.10
CA ALA A 186 0.59 -8.70 8.22
C ALA A 186 1.42 -8.44 9.50
N GLU A 187 2.74 -8.33 9.37
CA GLU A 187 3.63 -8.02 10.50
C GLU A 187 3.35 -6.64 11.11
N GLU A 188 3.04 -5.64 10.29
CA GLU A 188 2.66 -4.30 10.76
C GLU A 188 1.33 -4.29 11.52
N GLU A 189 0.33 -5.04 11.05
CA GLU A 189 -0.97 -5.18 11.71
C GLU A 189 -0.85 -5.90 13.07
N GLU A 190 -0.05 -6.95 13.14
CA GLU A 190 0.25 -7.67 14.39
C GLU A 190 0.94 -6.74 15.41
N ALA A 191 2.00 -6.02 14.98
CA ALA A 191 2.72 -5.08 15.83
C ALA A 191 1.81 -3.95 16.36
N ARG A 192 0.92 -3.43 15.51
CA ARG A 192 -0.05 -2.40 15.89
C ARG A 192 -1.05 -2.93 16.92
N THR A 193 -1.59 -4.13 16.70
CA THR A 193 -2.54 -4.77 17.60
C THR A 193 -1.90 -5.04 18.96
N GLU A 194 -0.65 -5.52 18.98
CA GLU A 194 0.11 -5.66 20.22
C GLU A 194 0.29 -4.33 20.96
N GLN A 195 0.64 -3.26 20.23
CA GLN A 195 0.84 -1.94 20.81
C GLN A 195 -0.46 -1.39 21.43
N GLU A 196 -1.58 -1.50 20.72
CA GLU A 196 -2.90 -1.11 21.22
C GLU A 196 -3.28 -1.91 22.48
N GLN A 197 -3.03 -3.23 22.49
CA GLN A 197 -3.25 -4.07 23.67
C GLN A 197 -2.34 -3.69 24.85
N ARG A 198 -1.07 -3.35 24.60
CA ARG A 198 -0.13 -2.90 25.64
C ARG A 198 -0.60 -1.58 26.26
N ILE A 199 -1.01 -0.62 25.45
CA ILE A 199 -1.56 0.67 25.91
C ILE A 199 -2.82 0.44 26.72
N ALA A 200 -3.75 -0.39 26.24
CA ALA A 200 -4.99 -0.70 26.96
C ALA A 200 -4.74 -1.41 28.30
N ARG A 201 -3.80 -2.36 28.35
CA ARG A 201 -3.39 -3.04 29.59
C ARG A 201 -2.76 -2.07 30.58
N GLN A 202 -1.93 -1.15 30.11
CA GLN A 202 -1.30 -0.13 30.95
C GLN A 202 -2.34 0.83 31.52
N ALA A 203 -3.26 1.34 30.70
CA ALA A 203 -4.35 2.21 31.14
C ALA A 203 -5.22 1.54 32.23
N ARG A 204 -5.60 0.26 32.03
CA ARG A 204 -6.35 -0.52 33.04
C ARG A 204 -5.59 -0.66 34.36
N ARG A 205 -4.28 -0.91 34.31
CA ARG A 205 -3.44 -1.00 35.52
C ARG A 205 -3.35 0.35 36.24
N THR A 206 -3.23 1.45 35.50
CA THR A 206 -3.17 2.79 36.10
C THR A 206 -4.49 3.15 36.77
N ALA A 207 -5.64 2.84 36.14
CA ALA A 207 -6.97 3.04 36.73
C ALA A 207 -7.18 2.18 38.00
N GLN A 208 -6.82 0.89 37.95
CA GLN A 208 -6.90 0.02 39.14
C GLN A 208 -6.02 0.53 40.29
N ARG A 209 -4.83 1.07 39.98
CA ARG A 209 -3.94 1.65 40.97
C ARG A 209 -4.53 2.92 41.59
N SER A 210 -5.13 3.81 40.79
CA SER A 210 -5.78 5.01 41.33
C SER A 210 -6.99 4.66 42.19
N ASP A 211 -7.78 3.67 41.80
CA ASP A 211 -8.95 3.22 42.57
C ASP A 211 -8.53 2.62 43.91
N ALA A 212 -7.46 1.82 43.93
CA ALA A 212 -6.90 1.26 45.16
C ALA A 212 -6.35 2.34 46.12
N VAL A 213 -5.68 3.37 45.60
CA VAL A 213 -5.19 4.50 46.40
C VAL A 213 -6.35 5.28 47.02
N ARG A 214 -7.39 5.57 46.23
CA ARG A 214 -8.58 6.30 46.68
C ARG A 214 -9.36 5.52 47.75
N ALA A 215 -9.43 4.19 47.62
CA ALA A 215 -10.02 3.32 48.64
C ALA A 215 -9.22 3.36 49.96
N ALA A 216 -7.89 3.38 49.89
CA ALA A 216 -7.03 3.49 51.07
C ALA A 216 -7.17 4.85 51.79
N GLU A 217 -7.21 5.97 51.05
CA GLU A 217 -7.43 7.31 51.64
C GLU A 217 -8.80 7.42 52.35
N SER A 218 -9.83 6.76 51.82
CA SER A 218 -11.16 6.75 52.45
C SER A 218 -11.21 6.02 53.80
N GLN A 219 -10.27 5.11 54.07
CA GLN A 219 -10.18 4.38 55.34
C GLN A 219 -9.39 5.14 56.42
N ASP A 220 -8.53 6.09 56.03
CA ASP A 220 -7.65 6.85 56.94
C ASP A 220 -8.22 8.21 57.35
N THR A 221 -9.46 8.53 56.94
CA THR A 221 -10.11 9.79 57.33
C THR A 221 -10.50 9.75 58.82
N PRO A 222 -9.93 10.62 59.69
CA PRO A 222 -10.24 10.59 61.13
C PRO A 222 -11.71 10.93 61.38
N GLN A 223 -12.39 10.09 62.15
CA GLN A 223 -13.76 10.33 62.58
C GLN A 223 -13.82 11.67 63.33
N PRO A 224 -14.68 12.63 62.93
CA PRO A 224 -14.74 13.91 63.61
C PRO A 224 -15.06 13.69 65.09
N PRO A 225 -14.40 14.42 66.01
CA PRO A 225 -14.59 14.22 67.44
C PRO A 225 -16.08 14.36 67.78
N PRO A 226 -16.62 13.53 68.68
CA PRO A 226 -18.03 13.58 69.03
C PRO A 226 -18.37 14.99 69.54
N MET A 227 -19.25 15.71 68.83
CA MET A 227 -19.79 16.97 69.32
C MET A 227 -20.58 16.67 70.59
N ASN A 228 -20.04 17.11 71.73
CA ASN A 228 -20.72 17.07 73.02
C ASN A 228 -21.82 18.15 73.02
N PRO A 229 -23.11 17.80 73.10
CA PRO A 229 -24.19 18.79 73.16
C PRO A 229 -24.35 19.45 74.53
N GLY A 230 -23.50 19.14 75.53
CA GLY A 230 -23.56 19.72 76.87
C GLY A 230 -22.55 20.84 77.08
N GLY A 231 -22.98 22.07 76.86
CA GLY A 231 -22.23 23.30 77.17
C GLY A 231 -23.14 24.38 77.72
N GLU A 232 -23.97 24.05 78.71
CA GLU A 232 -24.65 25.03 79.54
C GLU A 232 -23.61 25.72 80.44
N THR A 233 -23.38 27.01 80.21
CA THR A 233 -22.84 27.91 81.25
C THR A 233 -23.68 29.18 81.29
N ARG A 234 -24.54 29.22 82.32
CA ARG A 234 -24.81 30.33 83.26
C ARG A 234 -24.92 31.75 82.74
#